data_AF-A0A1Q9N072-F1
#
_entry.id   AF-A0A1Q9N072-F1
#
_cell.length_a   1.000
_cell.length_b   1.000
_cell.length_c   1.000
_cell.angle_alpha   90.00
_cell.angle_beta   90.00
_cell.angle_gamma   90.00
#
_symmetry.space_group_name_H-M   'P 1'
#
loop_
_entity.id
_entity.type
_entity.pdbx_description
1 polymer ?
#
loop_
_entity_poly.entity_id
_entity_poly.type
_entity_poly.pdbx_seq_one_letter_code
_entity_poly.pdbx_strand_id
1 'polypeptide(L)'
;MLVSIQVDEEAVRTIARDLAQEARPWDDLVWLFAETELRLRPSLVDGTLYKQGMESRQVDLDPILLEDHPREDAIRELAEEISHFGPSLQDLHWYIAERRYIYDRAKGLTM
;
A
#
# COMPACT_ATOMS: atom_id res chain seq x y z
N MET A 1 6.10 -18.32 -5.40
CA MET A 1 6.81 -18.78 -4.18
C MET A 1 6.36 -17.87 -3.08
N LEU A 2 5.78 -18.41 -2.01
CA LEU A 2 5.22 -17.56 -0.96
C LEU A 2 6.33 -17.04 -0.05
N VAL A 3 6.27 -15.74 0.26
CA VAL A 3 7.14 -15.07 1.23
C VAL A 3 6.29 -14.39 2.29
N SER A 4 6.84 -14.31 3.48
CA SER A 4 6.23 -13.62 4.61
C SER A 4 7.06 -12.39 4.97
N ILE A 5 6.45 -11.22 4.93
CA ILE A 5 7.10 -9.96 5.28
C ILE A 5 6.61 -9.53 6.66
N GLN A 6 7.54 -9.38 7.60
CA GLN A 6 7.27 -8.74 8.87
C GLN A 6 7.28 -7.21 8.66
N VAL A 7 6.17 -6.57 8.99
CA VAL A 7 6.00 -5.12 8.87
C VAL A 7 6.73 -4.45 10.03
N ASP A 8 7.74 -3.66 9.70
CA ASP A 8 8.50 -2.85 10.67
C ASP A 8 7.78 -1.51 10.87
N GLU A 9 7.13 -1.37 12.01
CA GLU A 9 6.35 -0.17 12.35
C GLU A 9 7.21 1.10 12.39
N GLU A 10 8.47 1.02 12.82
CA GLU A 10 9.35 2.18 12.88
C GLU A 10 9.74 2.65 11.48
N ALA A 11 10.00 1.70 10.58
CA ALA A 11 10.25 2.00 9.17
C ALA A 11 9.01 2.61 8.50
N VAL A 12 7.82 2.03 8.71
CA VAL A 12 6.56 2.57 8.18
C VAL A 12 6.29 3.97 8.71
N ARG A 13 6.48 4.21 10.01
CA ARG A 13 6.32 5.52 10.63
C ARG A 13 7.27 6.56 10.03
N THR A 14 8.50 6.16 9.71
CA THR A 14 9.48 7.03 9.05
C THR A 14 8.98 7.43 7.66
N ILE A 15 8.54 6.47 6.84
CA ILE A 15 8.00 6.73 5.51
C ILE A 15 6.73 7.60 5.58
N ALA A 16 5.83 7.33 6.52
CA ALA A 16 4.60 8.09 6.71
C ALA A 16 4.88 9.55 7.10
N ARG A 17 5.87 9.78 7.97
CA ARG A 17 6.32 11.12 8.34
C ARG A 17 6.89 11.87 7.14
N ASP A 18 7.69 11.19 6.33
CA ASP A 18 8.31 11.80 5.15
C ASP A 18 7.24 12.16 4.11
N LEU A 19 6.26 11.28 3.87
CA LEU A 19 5.07 11.55 3.04
C LEU A 19 4.28 12.77 3.52
N ALA A 20 4.08 12.91 4.83
CA ALA A 20 3.36 14.04 5.40
C ALA A 20 4.06 15.40 5.18
N GLN A 21 5.38 15.39 4.99
CA GLN A 21 6.16 16.60 4.68
C GLN A 21 6.06 17.03 3.21
N GLU A 22 5.66 16.14 2.31
CA GLU A 22 5.49 16.45 0.88
C GLU A 22 4.28 17.37 0.61
N ALA A 23 3.41 17.59 1.60
CA ALA A 23 2.25 18.49 1.54
C ALA A 23 1.34 18.26 0.32
N ARG A 24 1.12 16.99 -0.04
CA ARG A 24 0.25 16.62 -1.16
C ARG A 24 -1.23 16.87 -0.83
N PRO A 25 -2.05 17.28 -1.82
CA PRO A 25 -3.50 17.31 -1.69
C PRO A 25 -4.07 15.94 -1.31
N TRP A 26 -5.24 15.94 -0.64
CA TRP A 26 -5.91 14.71 -0.23
C TRP A 26 -6.26 13.81 -1.43
N ASP A 27 -6.77 14.38 -2.53
CA ASP A 27 -7.12 13.62 -3.74
C ASP A 27 -5.89 12.90 -4.35
N ASP A 28 -4.73 13.56 -4.35
CA ASP A 28 -3.48 12.97 -4.83
C ASP A 28 -3.02 11.82 -3.93
N LEU A 29 -3.25 11.91 -2.62
CA LEU A 29 -2.95 10.86 -1.67
C LEU A 29 -3.91 9.67 -1.82
N VAL A 30 -5.20 9.93 -2.08
CA VAL A 30 -6.17 8.88 -2.41
C VAL A 30 -5.76 8.12 -3.67
N TRP A 31 -5.38 8.85 -4.72
CA TRP A 31 -4.87 8.25 -5.95
C TRP A 31 -3.61 7.41 -5.70
N LEU A 32 -2.65 7.97 -4.95
CA LEU A 32 -1.42 7.27 -4.61
C LEU A 32 -1.68 6.03 -3.76
N PHE A 33 -2.63 6.09 -2.83
CA PHE A 33 -3.02 4.94 -2.03
C PHE A 33 -3.60 3.84 -2.93
N ALA A 34 -4.55 4.17 -3.81
CA ALA A 34 -5.12 3.23 -4.77
C ALA A 34 -4.04 2.55 -5.62
N GLU A 35 -3.10 3.33 -6.14
CA GLU A 35 -1.98 2.80 -6.92
C GLU A 35 -1.15 1.81 -6.10
N THR A 36 -0.69 2.20 -4.91
CA THR A 36 0.15 1.33 -4.06
C THR A 36 -0.55 0.06 -3.61
N GLU A 37 -1.87 0.11 -3.34
CA GLU A 37 -2.65 -1.09 -3.02
C GLU A 37 -2.73 -2.02 -4.24
N LEU A 38 -2.97 -1.51 -5.45
CA LEU A 38 -3.06 -2.33 -6.66
C LEU A 38 -1.74 -2.96 -7.07
N ARG A 39 -0.60 -2.33 -6.75
CA ARG A 39 0.73 -2.92 -6.94
C ARG A 39 0.93 -4.19 -6.12
N LEU A 40 0.30 -4.27 -4.95
CA LEU A 40 0.41 -5.39 -4.02
C LEU A 40 -0.73 -6.39 -4.14
N ARG A 41 -1.96 -5.93 -4.36
CA ARG A 41 -3.18 -6.75 -4.26
C ARG A 41 -3.09 -8.11 -4.98
N PRO A 42 -2.57 -8.23 -6.21
CA PRO A 42 -2.48 -9.52 -6.89
C PRO A 42 -1.50 -10.51 -6.24
N SER A 43 -0.53 -10.00 -5.47
CA SER A 43 0.45 -10.82 -4.75
C SER A 43 -0.05 -11.36 -3.41
N LEU A 44 -1.06 -10.73 -2.81
CA LEU A 44 -1.52 -11.08 -1.46
C LEU A 44 -2.26 -12.42 -1.43
N VAL A 45 -1.91 -13.27 -0.47
CA VAL A 45 -2.58 -14.57 -0.28
C VAL A 45 -4.05 -14.39 0.16
N ASP A 46 -4.31 -13.42 1.03
CA ASP A 46 -5.66 -13.14 1.58
C ASP A 46 -6.47 -12.12 0.77
N GLY A 47 -5.91 -11.65 -0.37
CA GLY A 47 -6.63 -10.89 -1.38
C GLY A 47 -6.82 -9.39 -1.16
N THR A 48 -6.70 -8.84 0.06
CA THR A 48 -6.69 -7.36 0.27
C THR A 48 -6.03 -6.95 1.59
N LEU A 49 -5.23 -5.87 1.58
CA LEU A 49 -4.84 -5.16 2.82
C LEU A 49 -5.79 -3.99 3.10
N TYR A 50 -6.42 -3.42 2.07
CA TYR A 50 -7.31 -2.25 2.11
C TYR A 50 -8.43 -2.28 3.18
N LYS A 51 -8.78 -3.46 3.70
CA LYS A 51 -9.82 -3.63 4.74
C LYS A 51 -9.30 -4.16 6.07
N GLN A 52 -8.03 -4.51 6.16
CA GLN A 52 -7.41 -4.92 7.41
C GLN A 52 -6.89 -3.66 8.09
N GLY A 53 -7.41 -3.36 9.28
CA GLY A 53 -6.87 -2.29 10.13
C GLY A 53 -5.41 -2.54 10.51
N MET A 54 -4.84 -1.62 11.29
CA MET A 54 -3.40 -1.46 11.63
C MET A 54 -2.69 -2.65 12.34
N GLU A 55 -3.15 -3.89 12.24
CA GLU A 55 -2.67 -5.01 13.08
C GLU A 55 -2.10 -6.22 12.33
N SER A 56 -1.71 -6.09 11.06
CA SER A 56 -1.04 -7.19 10.35
C SER A 56 0.47 -7.07 10.45
N ARG A 57 1.06 -7.62 11.53
CA ARG A 57 2.54 -7.68 11.72
C ARG A 57 3.23 -8.54 10.67
N GLN A 58 2.51 -9.45 10.01
CA GLN A 58 3.03 -10.34 8.99
C GLN A 58 2.11 -10.32 7.77
N VAL A 59 2.68 -10.13 6.59
CA VAL A 59 1.96 -10.14 5.31
C VAL A 59 2.55 -11.25 4.43
N ASP A 60 1.70 -12.18 4.04
CA ASP A 60 2.05 -13.27 3.14
C ASP A 60 1.69 -12.92 1.69
N LEU A 61 2.65 -13.07 0.78
CA LEU A 61 2.47 -12.74 -0.64
C LEU A 61 3.32 -13.60 -1.57
N ASP A 62 2.95 -13.68 -2.84
CA ASP A 62 3.80 -14.21 -3.93
C ASP A 62 4.45 -13.05 -4.71
N PRO A 63 5.76 -12.81 -4.54
CA PRO A 63 6.43 -11.65 -5.14
C PRO A 63 6.40 -11.63 -6.68
N ILE A 64 6.19 -12.79 -7.31
CA ILE A 64 6.11 -12.89 -8.78
C ILE A 64 4.87 -12.18 -9.32
N LEU A 65 3.84 -12.02 -8.50
CA LEU A 65 2.57 -11.39 -8.85
C LEU A 65 2.54 -9.89 -8.50
N LEU A 66 3.66 -9.30 -8.05
CA LEU A 66 3.74 -7.86 -7.87
C LEU A 66 3.51 -7.15 -9.21
N GLU A 67 2.70 -6.10 -9.17
CA GLU A 67 2.42 -5.26 -10.33
C GLU A 67 3.18 -3.96 -10.20
N ASP A 68 3.98 -3.61 -11.20
CA ASP A 68 4.76 -2.36 -11.20
C ASP A 68 3.92 -1.17 -11.69
N HIS A 69 3.02 -1.45 -12.62
CA HIS A 69 2.27 -0.45 -13.37
C HIS A 69 0.80 -0.88 -13.48
N PRO A 70 0.04 -0.78 -12.37
CA PRO A 70 -1.39 -1.06 -12.42
C PRO A 70 -2.08 -0.13 -13.42
N ARG A 71 -3.13 -0.64 -14.05
CA ARG A 71 -3.85 0.09 -15.08
C ARG A 71 -4.58 1.29 -14.49
N GLU A 72 -4.60 2.40 -15.22
CA GLU A 72 -5.19 3.66 -14.76
C GLU A 72 -6.69 3.56 -14.47
N ASP A 73 -7.43 2.76 -15.25
CA ASP A 73 -8.85 2.49 -15.01
C ASP A 73 -9.07 1.81 -13.64
N ALA A 74 -8.28 0.78 -13.33
CA ALA A 74 -8.33 0.12 -12.04
C ALA A 74 -7.93 1.05 -10.87
N ILE A 75 -6.91 1.92 -11.07
CA ILE A 75 -6.53 2.92 -10.07
C ILE A 75 -7.70 3.87 -9.81
N ARG A 76 -8.36 4.35 -10.87
CA ARG A 76 -9.49 5.27 -10.77
C ARG A 76 -10.66 4.65 -10.03
N GLU A 77 -11.04 3.42 -10.38
CA GLU A 77 -12.11 2.69 -9.71
C GLU A 77 -11.84 2.54 -8.21
N LEU A 78 -10.61 2.14 -7.84
CA LEU A 78 -10.25 1.98 -6.43
C LEU A 78 -10.12 3.33 -5.70
N ALA A 79 -9.62 4.38 -6.36
CA ALA A 79 -9.55 5.73 -5.81
C ALA A 79 -10.96 6.28 -5.51
N GLU A 80 -11.93 6.04 -6.40
CA GLU A 80 -13.33 6.35 -6.15
C GLU A 80 -13.86 5.59 -4.93
N GLU A 81 -13.60 4.29 -4.80
CA GLU A 81 -13.96 3.51 -3.61
C GLU A 81 -13.35 4.07 -2.31
N ILE A 82 -12.05 4.39 -2.33
CA ILE A 82 -11.32 4.99 -1.20
C ILE A 82 -11.91 6.34 -0.82
N SER A 83 -12.25 7.17 -1.81
CA SER A 83 -12.81 8.49 -1.56
C SER A 83 -14.14 8.42 -0.80
N HIS A 84 -14.98 7.42 -1.12
CA HIS A 84 -16.23 7.15 -0.42
C HIS A 84 -16.01 6.58 0.99
N PHE A 85 -14.94 5.81 1.21
CA PHE A 85 -14.55 5.36 2.55
C PHE A 85 -14.15 6.54 3.45
N GLY A 86 -13.59 7.60 2.87
CA GLY A 86 -13.29 8.86 3.56
C GLY A 86 -12.16 8.77 4.59
N PRO A 87 -10.99 8.18 4.26
CA PRO A 87 -9.86 8.12 5.19
C PRO A 87 -9.33 9.52 5.52
N SER A 88 -8.81 9.70 6.74
CA SER A 88 -8.13 10.94 7.10
C SER A 88 -6.79 11.08 6.37
N LEU A 89 -6.23 12.28 6.33
CA LEU A 89 -4.87 12.49 5.80
C LEU A 89 -3.83 11.62 6.52
N GLN A 90 -3.97 11.47 7.83
CA GLN A 90 -3.06 10.64 8.62
C GLN A 90 -3.15 9.16 8.21
N ASP A 91 -4.37 8.67 8.00
CA ASP A 91 -4.60 7.29 7.55
C ASP A 91 -3.99 7.07 6.16
N LEU A 92 -4.18 8.01 5.23
CA LEU A 92 -3.60 7.93 3.89
C LEU A 92 -2.07 7.86 3.95
N HIS A 93 -1.41 8.73 4.72
CA HIS A 93 0.05 8.66 4.88
C HIS A 93 0.50 7.31 5.43
N TRP A 94 -0.22 6.77 6.43
CA TRP A 94 0.10 5.48 7.01
C TRP A 94 -0.09 4.33 6.02
N TYR A 95 -1.24 4.25 5.34
CA TYR A 95 -1.53 3.17 4.42
C TYR A 95 -0.56 3.16 3.24
N ILE A 96 -0.30 4.33 2.64
CA ILE A 96 0.68 4.45 1.55
C ILE A 96 2.06 3.99 2.02
N ALA A 97 2.49 4.41 3.22
CA ALA A 97 3.78 4.02 3.79
C ALA A 97 3.89 2.51 4.00
N GLU A 98 2.85 1.88 4.55
CA GLU A 98 2.82 0.44 4.79
C GLU A 98 2.90 -0.34 3.47
N ARG A 99 2.12 0.04 2.44
CA ARG A 99 2.16 -0.64 1.14
C ARG A 99 3.50 -0.45 0.44
N ARG A 100 4.08 0.76 0.48
CA ARG A 100 5.43 1.00 -0.06
C ARG A 100 6.47 0.11 0.62
N TYR A 101 6.45 0.05 1.95
CA TYR A 101 7.36 -0.80 2.71
C TYR A 101 7.26 -2.27 2.29
N ILE A 102 6.04 -2.82 2.24
CA ILE A 102 5.80 -4.21 1.86
C ILE A 102 6.27 -4.47 0.43
N TYR A 103 5.92 -3.58 -0.50
CA TYR A 103 6.28 -3.70 -1.90
C TYR A 103 7.80 -3.69 -2.11
N ASP A 104 8.52 -2.74 -1.49
CA ASP A 104 9.97 -2.64 -1.62
C ASP A 104 10.69 -3.86 -1.02
N ARG A 105 10.21 -4.35 0.13
CA ARG A 105 10.72 -5.59 0.75
C ARG A 105 10.47 -6.81 -0.13
N ALA A 106 9.27 -6.94 -0.70
CA ALA A 106 8.91 -8.03 -1.58
C ALA A 106 9.75 -8.02 -2.86
N LYS A 107 9.92 -6.85 -3.47
CA LYS A 107 10.70 -6.68 -4.70
C LYS A 107 12.18 -6.95 -4.50
N GLY A 108 12.75 -6.54 -3.37
CA GLY A 108 14.13 -6.86 -2.99
C GLY A 108 14.42 -8.36 -2.83
N LEU A 109 13.39 -9.21 -2.68
CA LEU A 109 13.53 -10.67 -2.64
C LEU A 109 13.49 -11.33 -4.03
N THR A 110 13.11 -10.59 -5.07
CA THR A 110 13.02 -11.08 -6.46
C THR A 110 14.23 -10.73 -7.33
N MET A 111 15.07 -9.82 -6.85
CA MET A 111 16.33 -9.41 -7.49
C MET A 111 17.50 -10.28 -7.03
#